data_AF-A0A4P6ATL9-F1
#
_entry.id   AF-A0A4P6ATL9-F1
#
_cell.length_a   1.000
_cell.length_b   1.000
_cell.length_c   1.000
_cell.angle_alpha   90.00
_cell.angle_beta   90.00
_cell.angle_gamma   90.00
#
_symmetry.space_group_name_H-M   'P 1'
#
loop_
_entity.id
_entity.type
_entity.pdbx_description
1 polymer ?
#
loop_
_entity_poly.entity_id
_entity_poly.type
_entity_poly.pdbx_seq_one_letter_code
_entity_poly.pdbx_strand_id
1 'polypeptide(L)'
;MILVAGMRHSGSTALFNILRLAYESMGKKIFSDYCERIDLLSLDINDYDVVLIKIHEPRDDMVELADVVITTTRDLRDTVASAVRRGFYLLKQLNSVVEYSKYNRLLHSFWSSSSDYNFVYEKFIKDGIKEVDNILQYLDIKGGMSAEICEMVSDLPTDNYATTLLTPQHITDPERKESFSSTLQLKDIIEIERNNYAWLIDNGYELK
;
A
#
# COMPACT_ATOMS: atom_id res chain seq x y z
N MET A 1 15.51 -9.25 1.45
CA MET A 1 14.73 -8.08 1.03
C MET A 1 13.24 -8.37 1.09
N ILE A 2 12.47 -7.44 1.65
CA ILE A 2 11.00 -7.45 1.64
C ILE A 2 10.52 -6.35 0.71
N LEU A 3 9.63 -6.69 -0.21
CA LEU A 3 8.96 -5.73 -1.09
C LEU A 3 7.55 -5.42 -0.59
N VAL A 4 7.24 -4.14 -0.45
CA VAL A 4 5.88 -3.64 -0.27
C VAL A 4 5.39 -3.09 -1.60
N ALA A 5 4.52 -3.86 -2.25
CA ALA A 5 4.14 -3.64 -3.64
C ALA A 5 2.61 -3.57 -3.85
N GLY A 6 2.20 -3.39 -5.10
CA GLY A 6 0.78 -3.40 -5.50
C GLY A 6 0.25 -2.04 -5.94
N MET A 7 -1.06 -1.88 -5.78
CA MET A 7 -1.81 -0.74 -6.30
C MET A 7 -1.35 0.58 -5.66
N ARG A 8 -1.53 1.71 -6.35
CA ARG A 8 -1.37 3.02 -5.71
C ARG A 8 -2.61 3.31 -4.84
N HIS A 9 -2.42 4.04 -3.73
CA HIS A 9 -3.51 4.45 -2.82
C HIS A 9 -4.29 3.32 -2.11
N SER A 10 -3.73 2.11 -2.06
CA SER A 10 -4.30 0.92 -1.40
C SER A 10 -3.77 0.67 0.02
N GLY A 11 -3.13 1.66 0.65
CA GLY A 11 -2.56 1.50 1.99
C GLY A 11 -1.11 1.00 2.04
N SER A 12 -0.40 0.96 0.90
CA SER A 12 1.01 0.55 0.84
C SER A 12 1.94 1.35 1.75
N THR A 13 1.70 2.65 1.99
CA THR A 13 2.49 3.43 2.96
C THR A 13 2.22 3.01 4.41
N ALA A 14 0.98 2.64 4.75
CA ALA A 14 0.67 2.14 6.09
C ALA A 14 1.35 0.78 6.31
N LEU A 15 1.21 -0.15 5.35
CA LEU A 15 1.88 -1.44 5.37
C LEU A 15 3.41 -1.30 5.50
N PHE A 16 4.02 -0.43 4.69
CA PHE A 16 5.45 -0.15 4.76
C PHE A 16 5.89 0.25 6.18
N ASN A 17 5.14 1.15 6.83
CA ASN A 17 5.49 1.57 8.18
C ASN A 17 5.18 0.51 9.24
N ILE A 18 4.12 -0.29 9.09
CA ILE A 18 3.85 -1.44 9.98
C ILE A 18 5.09 -2.35 10.03
N LEU A 19 5.61 -2.72 8.86
CA LEU A 19 6.78 -3.61 8.76
C LEU A 19 8.05 -2.95 9.27
N ARG A 20 8.30 -1.68 8.88
CA ARG A 20 9.46 -0.91 9.35
C ARG A 20 9.50 -0.86 10.87
N LEU A 21 8.39 -0.46 11.50
CA LEU A 21 8.27 -0.34 12.95
C LEU A 21 8.40 -1.69 13.64
N ALA A 22 7.80 -2.76 13.09
CA ALA A 22 7.92 -4.10 13.68
C ALA A 22 9.38 -4.55 13.79
N TYR A 23 10.15 -4.43 12.71
CA TYR A 23 11.56 -4.81 12.70
C TYR A 23 12.42 -3.86 13.54
N GLU A 24 12.12 -2.56 13.57
CA GLU A 24 12.80 -1.58 14.44
C GLU A 24 12.57 -1.92 15.93
N SER A 25 11.35 -2.28 16.32
CA SER A 25 11.01 -2.72 17.68
C SER A 25 11.70 -4.02 18.08
N MET A 26 12.13 -4.83 17.10
CA MET A 26 12.98 -6.01 17.31
C MET A 26 14.49 -5.67 17.41
N GLY A 27 14.86 -4.38 17.31
CA GLY A 27 16.24 -3.92 17.33
C GLY A 27 17.00 -4.19 16.03
N LYS A 28 16.30 -4.44 14.91
CA LYS A 28 16.93 -4.69 13.61
C LYS A 28 17.41 -3.39 12.97
N LYS A 29 18.58 -3.43 12.33
CA LYS A 29 19.07 -2.36 11.46
C LYS A 29 18.41 -2.49 10.09
N ILE A 30 17.53 -1.54 9.75
CA ILE A 30 16.73 -1.58 8.53
C ILE A 30 17.26 -0.57 7.51
N PHE A 31 17.38 -1.00 6.25
CA PHE A 31 17.36 -0.10 5.10
C PHE A 31 15.94 -0.04 4.56
N SER A 32 15.34 1.15 4.49
CA SER A 32 13.97 1.29 3.99
C SER A 32 13.81 2.52 3.11
N ASP A 33 13.31 2.36 1.89
CA ASP A 33 13.18 3.46 0.93
C ASP A 33 12.20 3.09 -0.21
N TYR A 34 11.95 4.02 -1.13
CA TYR A 34 11.06 3.90 -2.28
C TYR A 34 11.85 3.64 -3.57
N CYS A 35 11.54 2.53 -4.24
CA CYS A 35 12.33 1.97 -5.34
C CYS A 35 12.61 2.94 -6.51
N GLU A 36 11.70 3.88 -6.80
CA GLU A 36 11.89 4.85 -7.90
C GLU A 36 13.06 5.83 -7.65
N ARG A 37 13.73 5.76 -6.50
CA ARG A 37 14.82 6.68 -6.11
C ARG A 37 16.17 6.01 -5.89
N ILE A 38 16.28 4.70 -6.10
CA ILE A 38 17.41 3.91 -5.60
C ILE A 38 18.06 3.09 -6.72
N ASP A 39 19.39 3.14 -6.76
CA ASP A 39 20.21 2.13 -7.42
C ASP A 39 20.65 1.09 -6.39
N LEU A 40 19.92 -0.03 -6.29
CA LEU A 40 20.21 -1.06 -5.29
C LEU A 40 21.56 -1.75 -5.51
N LEU A 41 22.10 -1.73 -6.74
CA LEU A 41 23.41 -2.31 -7.03
C LEU A 41 24.55 -1.49 -6.40
N SER A 42 24.26 -0.24 -6.04
CA SER A 42 25.22 0.66 -5.37
C SER A 42 25.18 0.57 -3.85
N LEU A 43 24.19 -0.13 -3.27
CA LEU A 43 24.01 -0.26 -1.83
C LEU A 43 24.76 -1.46 -1.28
N ASP A 44 25.55 -1.25 -0.21
CA ASP A 44 26.09 -2.36 0.58
C ASP A 44 25.00 -2.89 1.50
N ILE A 45 24.19 -3.80 0.97
CA ILE A 45 23.06 -4.41 1.69
C ILE A 45 23.50 -5.25 2.90
N ASN A 46 24.78 -5.63 3.00
CA ASN A 46 25.31 -6.43 4.11
C ASN A 46 25.33 -5.67 5.43
N ASP A 47 25.22 -4.33 5.37
CA ASP A 47 25.16 -3.48 6.54
C ASP A 47 23.82 -3.54 7.27
N TYR A 48 22.80 -4.20 6.72
CA TYR A 48 21.43 -4.16 7.22
C TYR A 48 20.90 -5.57 7.52
N ASP A 49 20.16 -5.72 8.61
CA ASP A 49 19.45 -6.96 8.93
C ASP A 49 18.25 -7.16 8.00
N VAL A 50 17.61 -6.05 7.59
CA VAL A 50 16.40 -6.05 6.76
C VAL A 50 16.50 -4.94 5.72
N VAL A 51 16.19 -5.29 4.47
CA VAL A 51 16.02 -4.35 3.36
C VAL A 51 14.53 -4.32 3.02
N LEU A 52 13.86 -3.19 3.24
CA LEU A 52 12.43 -3.00 3.04
C LEU A 52 12.18 -1.96 1.94
N ILE A 53 11.74 -2.39 0.77
CA ILE A 53 11.55 -1.49 -0.37
C ILE A 53 10.08 -1.36 -0.70
N LYS A 54 9.61 -0.11 -0.83
CA LYS A 54 8.27 0.16 -1.35
C LYS A 54 8.33 0.41 -2.85
N ILE A 55 7.40 -0.17 -3.61
CA ILE A 55 7.32 -0.02 -5.07
C ILE A 55 5.88 -0.06 -5.57
N HIS A 56 5.63 0.59 -6.71
CA HIS A 56 4.36 0.49 -7.43
C HIS A 56 4.56 0.03 -8.88
N GLU A 57 5.57 0.55 -9.56
CA GLU A 57 5.82 0.21 -10.96
C GLU A 57 6.33 -1.23 -11.12
N PRO A 58 5.84 -1.99 -12.11
CA PRO A 58 6.33 -3.33 -12.44
C PRO A 58 7.86 -3.35 -12.64
N ARG A 59 8.55 -4.23 -11.91
CA ARG A 59 10.01 -4.40 -11.95
C ARG A 59 10.40 -5.85 -11.68
N ASP A 60 10.65 -6.61 -12.73
CA ASP A 60 11.03 -8.02 -12.64
C ASP A 60 12.35 -8.20 -11.88
N ASP A 61 13.30 -7.27 -12.09
CA ASP A 61 14.59 -7.26 -11.39
C ASP A 61 14.43 -7.12 -9.86
N MET A 62 13.42 -6.38 -9.41
CA MET A 62 13.10 -6.27 -7.98
C MET A 62 12.47 -7.55 -7.45
N VAL A 63 11.57 -8.17 -8.21
CA VAL A 63 10.92 -9.44 -7.85
C VAL A 63 11.97 -10.54 -7.67
N GLU A 64 12.93 -10.65 -8.58
CA GLU A 64 14.00 -11.65 -8.52
C GLU A 64 14.90 -11.53 -7.28
N LEU A 65 15.06 -10.31 -6.75
CA LEU A 65 15.87 -10.03 -5.56
C LEU A 65 15.09 -10.17 -4.25
N ALA A 66 13.76 -10.26 -4.30
CA ALA A 66 12.91 -10.26 -3.11
C ALA A 66 12.92 -11.64 -2.44
N ASP A 67 13.11 -11.66 -1.12
CA ASP A 67 12.83 -12.85 -0.32
C ASP A 67 11.34 -13.00 -0.04
N VAL A 68 10.63 -11.86 0.08
CA VAL A 68 9.18 -11.78 0.33
C VAL A 68 8.61 -10.57 -0.40
N VAL A 69 7.48 -10.77 -1.09
CA VAL A 69 6.68 -9.74 -1.73
C VAL A 69 5.31 -9.67 -1.04
N ILE A 70 5.04 -8.52 -0.42
CA ILE A 70 3.78 -8.24 0.27
C ILE A 70 3.03 -7.19 -0.53
N THR A 71 1.88 -7.57 -1.06
CA THR A 71 1.06 -6.68 -1.88
C THR A 71 -0.05 -6.02 -1.08
N THR A 72 -0.57 -4.91 -1.60
CA THR A 72 -1.76 -4.26 -1.06
C THR A 72 -2.91 -4.26 -2.05
N THR A 73 -4.11 -4.51 -1.53
CA THR A 73 -5.37 -4.45 -2.29
C THR A 73 -6.37 -3.52 -1.59
N ARG A 74 -7.13 -2.78 -2.38
CA ARG A 74 -8.20 -1.89 -1.93
C ARG A 74 -9.22 -1.71 -3.05
N ASP A 75 -10.46 -1.39 -2.71
CA ASP A 75 -11.51 -1.03 -3.66
C ASP A 75 -10.99 0.01 -4.67
N LEU A 76 -11.07 -0.30 -5.96
CA LEU A 76 -10.62 0.58 -7.04
C LEU A 76 -11.30 1.95 -7.01
N ARG A 77 -12.55 2.01 -6.56
CA ARG A 77 -13.27 3.28 -6.44
C ARG A 77 -12.66 4.13 -5.33
N ASP A 78 -12.27 3.52 -4.21
CA ASP A 78 -11.61 4.23 -3.11
C ASP A 78 -10.16 4.61 -3.42
N THR A 79 -9.43 3.82 -4.21
CA THR A 79 -8.09 4.23 -4.66
C THR A 79 -8.16 5.47 -5.55
N VAL A 80 -9.15 5.52 -6.47
CA VAL A 80 -9.42 6.70 -7.31
C VAL A 80 -9.86 7.88 -6.47
N ALA A 81 -10.79 7.69 -5.52
CA ALA A 81 -11.25 8.75 -4.63
C ALA A 81 -10.11 9.33 -3.79
N SER A 82 -9.24 8.47 -3.25
CA SER A 82 -8.03 8.92 -2.56
C SER A 82 -7.12 9.73 -3.48
N ALA A 83 -6.92 9.32 -4.74
CA ALA A 83 -6.12 10.06 -5.70
C ALA A 83 -6.73 11.45 -6.03
N VAL A 84 -8.06 11.54 -6.15
CA VAL A 84 -8.80 12.80 -6.35
C VAL A 84 -8.56 13.75 -5.19
N ARG A 85 -8.81 13.31 -3.95
CA ARG A 85 -8.64 14.16 -2.75
C ARG A 85 -7.21 14.66 -2.57
N ARG A 86 -6.23 13.84 -2.96
CA ARG A 86 -4.80 14.17 -2.90
C ARG A 86 -4.33 15.06 -4.05
N GLY A 87 -5.17 15.29 -5.05
CA GLY A 87 -4.76 15.97 -6.29
C GLY A 87 -3.58 15.29 -6.97
N PHE A 88 -3.56 13.94 -6.97
CA PHE A 88 -2.42 13.13 -7.42
C PHE A 88 -2.07 13.41 -8.88
N TYR A 89 -0.77 13.58 -9.16
CA TYR A 89 -0.31 14.08 -10.46
C TYR A 89 -0.65 13.14 -11.62
N LEU A 90 -0.52 11.81 -11.44
CA LEU A 90 -0.78 10.85 -12.51
C LEU A 90 -2.27 10.83 -12.88
N LEU A 91 -3.16 10.96 -11.89
CA LEU A 91 -4.60 11.11 -12.16
C LEU A 91 -4.87 12.38 -12.98
N LYS A 92 -4.21 13.50 -12.67
CA LYS A 92 -4.32 14.74 -13.44
C LYS A 92 -3.77 14.60 -14.86
N GLN A 93 -2.67 13.86 -15.04
CA GLN A 93 -2.08 13.60 -16.35
C GLN A 93 -2.98 12.72 -17.22
N LEU A 94 -3.55 11.67 -16.65
CA LEU A 94 -4.51 10.81 -17.36
C LEU A 94 -5.81 11.53 -17.67
N ASN A 95 -6.18 12.54 -16.86
CA ASN A 95 -7.43 13.28 -16.95
C ASN A 95 -8.67 12.37 -17.03
N SER A 96 -8.61 11.21 -16.37
CA SER A 96 -9.66 10.19 -16.39
C SER A 96 -9.58 9.30 -15.16
N VAL A 97 -10.64 9.35 -14.35
CA VAL A 97 -10.84 8.47 -13.19
C VAL A 97 -10.94 6.99 -13.58
N VAL A 98 -11.50 6.72 -14.76
CA VAL A 98 -11.61 5.36 -15.32
C VAL A 98 -10.24 4.84 -15.71
N GLU A 99 -9.43 5.61 -16.44
CA GLU A 99 -8.08 5.16 -16.83
C GLU A 99 -7.17 4.98 -15.62
N TYR A 100 -7.31 5.83 -14.60
CA TYR A 100 -6.60 5.65 -13.34
C TYR A 100 -7.02 4.37 -12.60
N SER A 101 -8.31 4.02 -12.61
CA SER A 101 -8.80 2.75 -12.04
C SER A 101 -8.22 1.54 -12.80
N LYS A 102 -8.18 1.60 -14.14
CA LYS A 102 -7.59 0.54 -14.97
C LYS A 102 -6.11 0.38 -14.70
N TYR A 103 -5.38 1.50 -14.57
CA TYR A 103 -3.97 1.49 -14.21
C TYR A 103 -3.73 0.80 -12.86
N ASN A 104 -4.50 1.13 -11.81
CA ASN A 104 -4.37 0.44 -10.52
C ASN A 104 -4.72 -1.06 -10.61
N ARG A 105 -5.73 -1.43 -11.41
CA ARG A 105 -6.05 -2.84 -11.67
C ARG A 105 -4.89 -3.56 -12.37
N LEU A 106 -4.22 -2.92 -13.32
CA LEU A 106 -3.04 -3.48 -13.98
C LEU A 106 -1.90 -3.71 -12.99
N LEU A 107 -1.63 -2.74 -12.10
CA LEU A 107 -0.66 -2.91 -11.02
C LEU A 107 -1.02 -4.08 -10.10
N HIS A 108 -2.28 -4.19 -9.67
CA HIS A 108 -2.74 -5.33 -8.89
C HIS A 108 -2.46 -6.65 -9.62
N SER A 109 -2.85 -6.73 -10.89
CA SER A 109 -2.73 -7.96 -11.68
C SER A 109 -1.27 -8.39 -11.81
N PHE A 110 -0.36 -7.44 -12.10
CA PHE A 110 1.07 -7.71 -12.16
C PHE A 110 1.59 -8.26 -10.82
N TRP A 111 1.41 -7.50 -9.74
CA TRP A 111 1.99 -7.85 -8.45
C TRP A 111 1.34 -9.07 -7.78
N SER A 112 0.05 -9.33 -8.04
CA SER A 112 -0.66 -10.48 -7.47
C SER A 112 -0.05 -11.83 -7.86
N SER A 113 0.59 -11.90 -9.04
CA SER A 113 1.24 -13.13 -9.52
C SER A 113 2.48 -13.52 -8.72
N SER A 114 3.10 -12.56 -8.05
CA SER A 114 4.33 -12.73 -7.27
C SER A 114 4.10 -12.45 -5.78
N SER A 115 2.83 -12.35 -5.34
CA SER A 115 2.50 -11.97 -3.97
C SER A 115 2.59 -13.17 -3.03
N ASP A 116 3.43 -13.05 -2.00
CA ASP A 116 3.51 -14.04 -0.94
C ASP A 116 2.48 -13.77 0.18
N TYR A 117 2.09 -12.50 0.37
CA TYR A 117 1.01 -12.09 1.27
C TYR A 117 0.25 -10.87 0.71
N ASN A 118 -1.09 -10.92 0.75
CA ASN A 118 -1.94 -9.80 0.33
C ASN A 118 -2.58 -9.09 1.53
N PHE A 119 -2.13 -7.86 1.79
CA PHE A 119 -2.68 -6.95 2.77
C PHE A 119 -3.92 -6.24 2.20
N VAL A 120 -5.10 -6.59 2.72
CA VAL A 120 -6.37 -6.01 2.29
C VAL A 120 -6.69 -4.80 3.16
N TYR A 121 -6.70 -3.61 2.55
CA TYR A 121 -6.87 -2.36 3.29
C TYR A 121 -8.16 -2.31 4.12
N GLU A 122 -9.26 -2.84 3.59
CA GLU A 122 -10.55 -2.86 4.29
C GLU A 122 -10.50 -3.73 5.57
N LYS A 123 -9.72 -4.81 5.58
CA LYS A 123 -9.51 -5.63 6.79
C LYS A 123 -8.73 -4.84 7.84
N PHE A 124 -7.67 -4.14 7.44
CA PHE A 124 -6.90 -3.28 8.32
C PHE A 124 -7.74 -2.14 8.91
N ILE A 125 -8.63 -1.54 8.13
CA ILE A 125 -9.52 -0.48 8.62
C ILE A 125 -10.53 -1.03 9.63
N LYS A 126 -11.04 -2.25 9.41
CA LYS A 126 -12.02 -2.90 10.30
C LYS A 126 -11.39 -3.38 11.62
N ASP A 127 -10.23 -4.01 11.56
CA ASP A 127 -9.54 -4.59 12.71
C ASP A 127 -8.02 -4.56 12.49
N GLY A 128 -7.43 -3.38 12.70
CA GLY A 128 -6.03 -3.12 12.40
C GLY A 128 -5.07 -3.99 13.22
N ILE A 129 -5.36 -4.20 14.50
CA ILE A 129 -4.52 -5.02 15.39
C ILE A 129 -4.46 -6.44 14.87
N LYS A 130 -5.60 -7.03 14.50
CA LYS A 130 -5.65 -8.38 13.95
C LYS A 130 -4.94 -8.49 12.60
N GLU A 131 -5.12 -7.52 11.71
CA GLU A 131 -4.45 -7.57 10.40
C GLU A 131 -2.93 -7.39 10.53
N VAL A 132 -2.46 -6.54 11.47
CA VAL A 132 -1.04 -6.45 11.83
C VAL A 132 -0.55 -7.78 12.43
N ASP A 133 -1.32 -8.41 13.31
CA ASP A 133 -0.94 -9.70 13.88
C ASP A 133 -0.79 -10.79 12.81
N ASN A 134 -1.72 -10.85 11.86
CA ASN A 134 -1.68 -11.82 10.74
C ASN A 134 -0.39 -11.69 9.91
N ILE A 135 0.01 -10.46 9.55
CA ILE A 135 1.21 -10.24 8.75
C ILE A 135 2.50 -10.49 9.54
N LEU A 136 2.54 -10.14 10.83
CA LEU A 136 3.69 -10.45 11.67
C LEU A 136 3.86 -11.96 11.86
N GLN A 137 2.75 -12.68 12.09
CA GLN A 137 2.77 -14.13 12.15
C GLN A 137 3.24 -14.75 10.83
N TYR A 138 2.80 -14.21 9.69
CA TYR A 138 3.26 -14.67 8.38
C TYR A 138 4.78 -14.53 8.21
N LEU A 139 5.36 -13.45 8.75
CA LEU A 139 6.81 -13.18 8.72
C LEU A 139 7.61 -13.88 9.86
N ASP A 140 6.98 -14.78 10.61
CA ASP A 140 7.56 -15.43 11.81
C ASP A 140 8.08 -14.41 12.86
N ILE A 141 7.48 -13.23 12.89
CA ILE A 141 7.73 -12.23 13.93
C ILE A 141 6.84 -12.58 15.13
N LYS A 142 7.49 -12.96 16.24
CA LYS A 142 6.79 -13.39 17.46
C LYS A 142 5.83 -12.31 17.95
N GLY A 143 4.57 -12.72 18.20
CA GLY A 143 3.46 -11.83 18.52
C GLY A 143 3.60 -11.06 19.84
N GLY A 144 2.69 -10.11 20.04
CA GLY A 144 2.59 -9.28 21.24
C GLY A 144 2.84 -7.78 21.02
N MET A 145 3.27 -7.38 19.82
CA MET A 145 3.54 -5.97 19.47
C MET A 145 2.52 -5.36 18.50
N SER A 146 1.52 -6.11 18.04
CA SER A 146 0.57 -5.67 17.01
C SER A 146 -0.22 -4.42 17.42
N ALA A 147 -0.62 -4.34 18.71
CA ALA A 147 -1.30 -3.17 19.25
C ALA A 147 -0.39 -1.94 19.33
N GLU A 148 0.85 -2.11 19.82
CA GLU A 148 1.86 -1.06 19.90
C GLU A 148 2.21 -0.51 18.51
N ILE A 149 2.42 -1.38 17.53
CA ILE A 149 2.69 -0.96 16.15
C ILE A 149 1.50 -0.19 15.56
N CYS A 150 0.26 -0.61 15.80
CA CYS A 150 -0.92 0.15 15.36
C CYS A 150 -0.97 1.57 15.95
N GLU A 151 -0.61 1.71 17.23
CA GLU A 151 -0.51 3.01 17.90
C GLU A 151 0.61 3.85 17.26
N MET A 152 1.82 3.30 17.16
CA MET A 152 2.96 3.97 16.53
C MET A 152 2.67 4.44 15.09
N VAL A 153 2.00 3.61 14.28
CA VAL A 153 1.63 3.95 12.90
C VAL A 153 0.65 5.13 12.85
N SER A 154 -0.25 5.20 13.82
CA SER A 154 -1.25 6.28 13.90
C SER A 154 -0.62 7.62 14.27
N ASP A 155 0.49 7.58 15.01
CA ASP A 155 1.22 8.75 15.51
C ASP A 155 2.42 9.16 14.64
N LEU A 156 2.57 8.57 13.44
CA LEU A 156 3.72 8.85 12.58
C LEU A 156 3.77 10.31 12.11
N PRO A 157 4.96 10.93 12.12
CA PRO A 157 5.15 12.26 11.56
C PRO A 157 4.98 12.25 10.04
N THR A 158 4.41 13.33 9.52
CA THR A 158 4.20 13.53 8.07
C THR A 158 5.21 14.49 7.43
N ASP A 159 6.16 15.01 8.22
CA ASP A 159 7.24 15.89 7.79
C ASP A 159 8.59 15.17 7.60
N ASN A 160 8.68 13.87 7.94
CA ASN A 160 9.86 13.05 7.69
C ASN A 160 9.64 12.03 6.55
N TYR A 161 9.48 12.52 5.33
CA TYR A 161 9.23 11.67 4.16
C TYR A 161 10.35 10.64 3.92
N ALA A 162 11.61 10.98 4.22
CA ALA A 162 12.75 10.09 3.98
C ALA A 162 12.64 8.75 4.76
N THR A 163 11.99 8.77 5.92
CA THR A 163 11.79 7.56 6.74
C THR A 163 10.39 6.99 6.57
N THR A 164 9.35 7.83 6.65
CA THR A 164 7.97 7.33 6.75
C THR A 164 7.28 7.18 5.40
N LEU A 165 7.84 7.77 4.33
CA LEU A 165 7.19 7.94 3.03
C LEU A 165 5.80 8.61 3.13
N LEU A 166 5.52 9.29 4.25
CA LEU A 166 4.32 10.07 4.48
C LEU A 166 4.56 11.54 4.15
N THR A 167 3.51 12.16 3.66
CA THR A 167 3.38 13.61 3.49
C THR A 167 2.03 14.01 4.09
N PRO A 168 1.77 15.29 4.37
CA PRO A 168 0.45 15.72 4.87
C PRO A 168 -0.70 15.27 3.96
N GLN A 169 -0.46 15.15 2.65
CA GLN A 169 -1.44 14.68 1.68
C GLN A 169 -1.73 13.17 1.79
N HIS A 170 -1.01 12.39 2.60
CA HIS A 170 -1.34 10.99 2.84
C HIS A 170 -2.50 10.83 3.84
N ILE A 171 -2.73 11.82 4.70
CA ILE A 171 -3.83 11.84 5.68
C ILE A 171 -4.91 12.80 5.15
N THR A 172 -5.70 12.33 4.17
CA THR A 172 -6.79 13.15 3.61
C THR A 172 -8.09 13.07 4.41
N ASP A 173 -8.24 12.02 5.22
CA ASP A 173 -9.47 11.72 5.95
C ASP A 173 -9.11 11.08 7.31
N PRO A 174 -8.69 11.89 8.30
CA PRO A 174 -8.26 11.39 9.60
C PRO A 174 -9.40 10.72 10.38
N GLU A 175 -10.65 11.14 10.14
CA GLU A 175 -11.83 10.58 10.79
C GLU A 175 -12.35 9.31 10.09
N ARG A 176 -11.78 8.94 8.93
CA ARG A 176 -12.17 7.78 8.11
C ARG A 176 -13.65 7.77 7.73
N LYS A 177 -14.21 8.96 7.47
CA LYS A 177 -15.64 9.14 7.13
C LYS A 177 -15.88 9.21 5.63
N GLU A 178 -14.85 9.44 4.83
CA GLU A 178 -14.96 9.58 3.39
C GLU A 178 -14.75 8.25 2.67
N SER A 179 -15.56 8.03 1.65
CA SER A 179 -15.41 6.91 0.72
C SER A 179 -15.49 7.41 -0.71
N PHE A 180 -15.39 6.48 -1.67
CA PHE A 180 -15.62 6.81 -3.07
C PHE A 180 -16.95 7.50 -3.31
N SER A 181 -17.98 7.19 -2.53
CA SER A 181 -19.32 7.76 -2.70
C SER A 181 -19.46 9.21 -2.23
N SER A 182 -18.60 9.69 -1.32
CA SER A 182 -18.57 11.11 -0.93
C SER A 182 -17.67 11.95 -1.83
N THR A 183 -16.81 11.31 -2.64
CA THR A 183 -15.77 12.00 -3.43
C THR A 183 -16.07 12.00 -4.93
N LEU A 184 -16.54 10.88 -5.47
CA LEU A 184 -16.75 10.69 -6.91
C LEU A 184 -18.20 10.99 -7.28
N GLN A 185 -18.41 11.50 -8.49
CA GLN A 185 -19.75 11.65 -9.04
C GLN A 185 -20.34 10.27 -9.37
N LEU A 186 -21.66 10.11 -9.27
CA LEU A 186 -22.32 8.83 -9.56
C LEU A 186 -21.98 8.30 -10.96
N LYS A 187 -21.92 9.18 -11.96
CA LYS A 187 -21.52 8.81 -13.33
C LYS A 187 -20.12 8.18 -13.38
N ASP A 188 -19.19 8.69 -12.58
CA ASP A 188 -17.80 8.23 -12.55
C ASP A 188 -17.71 6.86 -11.87
N ILE A 189 -18.48 6.66 -10.79
CA ILE A 189 -18.61 5.38 -10.09
C ILE A 189 -19.13 4.31 -11.05
N ILE A 190 -20.23 4.57 -11.76
CA ILE A 190 -20.83 3.64 -12.72
C ILE A 190 -19.84 3.31 -13.85
N GLU A 191 -19.11 4.29 -14.37
CA GLU A 191 -18.11 4.05 -15.42
C GLU A 191 -16.92 3.20 -14.91
N ILE A 192 -16.42 3.45 -13.70
CA ILE A 192 -15.38 2.62 -13.07
C ILE A 192 -15.88 1.18 -12.90
N GLU A 193 -17.10 1.00 -12.38
CA GLU A 193 -17.70 -0.32 -12.17
C GLU A 193 -17.87 -1.08 -13.49
N ARG A 194 -18.38 -0.42 -14.54
CA ARG A 194 -18.54 -1.06 -15.86
C ARG A 194 -17.20 -1.54 -16.45
N ASN A 195 -16.15 -0.74 -16.30
CA ASN A 195 -14.83 -1.04 -16.87
C ASN A 195 -14.02 -2.06 -16.05
N ASN A 196 -14.38 -2.25 -14.77
CA ASN A 196 -13.67 -3.12 -13.84
C ASN A 196 -14.57 -4.20 -13.21
N TYR A 197 -15.75 -4.45 -13.79
CA TYR A 197 -16.80 -5.31 -13.24
C TYR A 197 -16.29 -6.63 -12.69
N ALA A 198 -15.61 -7.42 -13.55
CA ALA A 198 -15.11 -8.74 -13.17
C ALA A 198 -14.15 -8.64 -11.97
N TRP A 199 -13.19 -7.72 -12.04
CA TRP A 199 -12.20 -7.54 -10.97
C TRP A 199 -12.86 -7.15 -9.63
N LEU A 200 -13.86 -6.26 -9.65
CA LEU A 200 -14.55 -5.83 -8.44
C LEU A 200 -15.28 -7.01 -7.77
N ILE A 201 -16.04 -7.78 -8.56
CA ILE A 201 -16.75 -8.96 -8.07
C ILE A 201 -15.79 -10.03 -7.57
N ASP A 202 -14.73 -10.34 -8.33
CA ASP A 202 -13.74 -11.36 -7.97
C ASP A 202 -12.98 -11.03 -6.68
N ASN A 203 -12.86 -9.74 -6.34
CA ASN A 203 -12.24 -9.27 -5.10
C ASN A 203 -13.26 -8.94 -3.98
N GLY A 204 -14.54 -9.30 -4.17
CA GLY A 204 -15.58 -9.20 -3.13
C GLY A 204 -16.16 -7.80 -2.92
N TYR A 205 -16.03 -6.89 -3.89
CA TYR A 205 -16.57 -5.54 -3.84
C TYR A 205 -17.99 -5.48 -4.44
N GLU A 206 -18.94 -4.96 -3.67
CA GLU A 206 -20.33 -4.77 -4.12
C GLU A 206 -20.45 -3.58 -5.09
N LEU A 207 -21.27 -3.71 -6.13
CA LEU A 207 -21.54 -2.66 -7.13
C LEU A 207 -22.71 -1.78 -6.70
N LYS A 208 -22.85 -0.59 -7.29
CA LYS A 208 -23.91 0.36 -6.96
C LYS A 208 -25.04 0.42 -8.00
#